data_AF-A0A2K0TQW7-F1
#
_entry.id   AF-A0A2K0TQW7-F1
#
_cell.length_a   1.000
_cell.length_b   1.000
_cell.length_c   1.000
_cell.angle_alpha   90.00
_cell.angle_beta   90.00
_cell.angle_gamma   90.00
#
_symmetry.space_group_name_H-M   'P 1'
#
loop_
_entity.id
_entity.type
_entity.pdbx_description
1 polymer ?
#
loop_
_entity_poly.entity_id
_entity_poly.type
_entity_poly.pdbx_seq_one_letter_code
_entity_poly.pdbx_strand_id
1 'polypeptide(L)'
;MNVLTGRGNKRLVRAISRSSNEWKKVGSDFRFRATNIFIASFFETAQTGGKLIVDQDSANLGLSGEKIRGLPRTNHRNICKFGDSREESDRFLVLGIYITWIAKSALGRGQ
;
A
#
# COMPACT_ATOMS: atom_id res chain seq x y z
N MET A 1 -7.05 27.53 12.12
CA MET A 1 -6.96 26.16 12.69
C MET A 1 -5.99 26.21 13.86
N ASN A 2 -6.45 25.81 15.05
CA ASN A 2 -5.72 25.98 16.30
C ASN A 2 -4.46 25.12 16.33
N VAL A 3 -3.31 25.77 16.50
CA VAL A 3 -2.03 25.12 16.77
C VAL A 3 -2.09 24.59 18.19
N LEU A 4 -1.98 23.27 18.36
CA LEU A 4 -1.91 22.63 19.68
C LEU A 4 -0.63 23.08 20.39
N THR A 5 -0.70 24.11 21.24
CA THR A 5 0.41 24.59 22.07
C THR A 5 0.51 23.78 23.37
N GLY A 6 0.71 22.47 23.24
CA GLY A 6 1.24 21.65 24.34
C GLY A 6 2.76 21.60 24.23
N ARG A 7 3.48 21.84 25.34
CA ARG A 7 4.91 21.48 25.46
C ARG A 7 5.05 19.95 25.50
N GLY A 8 4.57 19.26 24.46
CA GLY A 8 4.71 17.83 24.29
C GLY A 8 6.16 17.47 23.97
N ASN A 9 6.53 16.23 24.23
CA ASN A 9 7.84 15.72 23.86
C ASN A 9 7.97 15.67 22.33
N LYS A 10 8.52 16.75 21.74
CA LYS A 10 8.73 16.88 20.28
C LYS A 10 9.56 15.74 19.70
N ARG A 11 10.43 15.11 20.51
CA ARG A 11 11.20 13.93 20.08
C ARG A 11 10.31 12.72 19.92
N LEU A 12 9.39 12.49 20.86
CA LEU A 12 8.42 11.40 20.76
C LEU A 12 7.50 11.60 19.54
N VAL A 13 6.95 12.80 19.35
CA VAL A 13 6.11 13.13 18.18
C VAL A 13 6.86 12.87 16.88
N ARG A 14 8.15 13.23 16.81
CA ARG A 14 9.01 12.92 15.64
C ARG A 14 9.24 11.42 15.49
N ALA A 15 9.51 10.70 16.58
CA ALA A 15 9.76 9.26 16.55
C ALA A 15 8.54 8.44 16.12
N ILE A 16 7.31 8.88 16.42
CA ILE A 16 6.07 8.22 15.97
C ILE A 16 5.47 8.83 14.70
N SER A 17 6.10 9.89 14.17
CA SER A 17 5.62 10.52 12.94
C SER A 17 5.74 9.57 11.75
N ARG A 18 4.85 9.76 10.77
CA ARG A 18 4.85 8.96 9.54
C ARG A 18 6.23 8.97 8.90
N SER A 19 6.70 7.80 8.49
CA SER A 19 7.98 7.57 7.82
C SER A 19 9.25 7.80 8.67
N SER A 20 9.14 8.00 9.99
CA SER A 20 10.29 8.04 10.89
C SER A 20 11.05 6.69 10.91
N ASN A 21 12.33 6.73 11.22
CA ASN A 21 13.16 5.53 11.27
C ASN A 21 12.77 4.64 12.46
N GLU A 22 12.44 5.26 13.59
CA GLU A 22 11.98 4.57 14.79
C GLU A 22 10.69 3.81 14.53
N TRP A 23 9.71 4.44 13.88
CA TRP A 23 8.44 3.81 13.52
C TRP A 23 8.64 2.68 12.50
N LYS A 24 9.49 2.89 11.49
CA LYS A 24 9.87 1.84 10.52
C LYS A 24 10.52 0.63 11.19
N LYS A 25 11.37 0.85 12.20
CA LYS A 25 12.02 -0.20 12.98
C LYS A 25 11.01 -1.00 13.80
N VAL A 26 10.10 -0.33 14.51
CA VAL A 26 9.01 -1.01 15.20
C VAL A 26 8.19 -1.85 14.22
N GLY A 27 7.83 -1.29 13.07
CA GLY A 27 7.13 -2.02 12.01
C GLY A 27 7.93 -3.19 11.41
N SER A 28 9.27 -3.16 11.38
CA SER A 28 10.06 -4.32 10.97
C SER A 28 10.02 -5.45 11.99
N ASP A 29 9.97 -5.13 13.27
CA ASP A 29 10.03 -6.12 14.35
C ASP A 29 8.73 -6.96 14.42
N PHE A 30 7.59 -6.40 14.00
CA PHE A 30 6.31 -7.11 13.90
C PHE A 30 6.13 -7.92 12.60
N ARG A 31 7.03 -7.79 11.62
CA ARG A 31 6.91 -8.51 10.33
C ARG A 31 7.45 -9.92 10.47
N PHE A 32 6.57 -10.87 10.80
CA PHE A 32 6.89 -12.30 10.76
C PHE A 32 7.14 -12.74 9.32
N ARG A 33 8.37 -13.17 9.01
CA ARG A 33 8.80 -13.51 7.65
C ARG A 33 8.53 -14.97 7.37
N ALA A 34 7.39 -15.27 6.77
CA ALA A 34 7.27 -16.54 6.04
C ALA A 34 8.07 -16.43 4.74
N THR A 35 9.05 -17.31 4.56
CA THR A 35 10.07 -17.22 3.50
C THR A 35 9.55 -17.41 2.07
N ASN A 36 8.26 -17.71 1.88
CA ASN A 36 7.66 -18.06 0.58
C ASN A 36 6.28 -17.42 0.35
N ILE A 37 6.08 -16.15 0.72
CA ILE A 37 4.83 -15.44 0.41
C ILE A 37 5.06 -14.41 -0.70
N PHE A 38 4.25 -14.48 -1.76
CA PHE A 38 4.17 -13.45 -2.79
C PHE A 38 2.97 -12.54 -2.50
N ILE A 39 3.23 -11.24 -2.33
CA ILE A 39 2.18 -10.23 -2.10
C ILE A 39 2.26 -9.19 -3.21
N ALA A 40 1.10 -8.79 -3.71
CA ALA A 40 0.95 -7.60 -4.54
C ALA A 40 0.14 -6.56 -3.76
N SER A 41 0.76 -5.42 -3.47
CA SER A 41 0.17 -4.30 -2.75
C SER A 41 -0.19 -3.18 -3.70
N PHE A 42 -1.36 -2.58 -3.51
CA PHE A 42 -1.90 -1.57 -4.41
C PHE A 42 -2.22 -0.26 -3.69
N PHE A 43 -1.98 0.86 -4.37
CA PHE A 43 -2.28 2.19 -3.85
C PHE A 43 -3.10 3.03 -4.84
N GLU A 44 -3.71 4.10 -4.31
CA GLU A 44 -4.57 5.01 -5.07
C GLU A 44 -3.74 5.91 -6.00
N THR A 45 -4.25 6.21 -7.19
CA THR A 45 -3.62 7.18 -8.12
C THR A 45 -4.45 8.44 -8.31
N ALA A 46 -5.68 8.46 -7.81
CA ALA A 46 -6.57 9.61 -7.81
C ALA A 46 -6.97 9.98 -6.38
N GLN A 47 -7.12 11.28 -6.13
CA GLN A 47 -7.41 11.81 -4.80
C GLN A 47 -8.90 11.63 -4.43
N THR A 48 -9.15 11.44 -3.14
CA THR A 48 -10.48 11.57 -2.53
C THR A 48 -10.49 12.80 -1.66
N GLY A 49 -11.29 13.81 -2.01
CA GLY A 49 -11.36 15.06 -1.25
C GLY A 49 -10.04 15.83 -1.19
N GLY A 50 -9.30 15.87 -2.32
CA GLY A 50 -8.03 16.61 -2.43
C GLY A 50 -6.80 15.91 -1.82
N LYS A 51 -6.94 14.66 -1.37
CA LYS A 51 -5.84 13.89 -0.77
C LYS A 51 -5.82 12.45 -1.28
N LEU A 52 -4.63 11.88 -1.44
CA LEU A 52 -4.44 10.44 -1.56
C LEU A 52 -4.54 9.81 -0.16
N ILE A 53 -5.53 8.95 0.05
CA ILE A 53 -5.76 8.36 1.36
C ILE A 53 -4.78 7.20 1.56
N VAL A 54 -4.69 6.31 0.59
CA VAL A 54 -3.67 5.25 0.51
C VAL A 54 -2.66 5.59 -0.58
N ASP A 55 -1.54 6.17 -0.18
CA ASP A 55 -0.36 6.37 -1.04
C ASP A 55 0.56 5.13 -1.05
N GLN A 56 1.61 5.18 -1.86
CA GLN A 56 2.57 4.08 -1.99
C GLN A 56 3.20 3.68 -0.65
N ASP A 57 3.60 4.66 0.17
CA ASP A 57 4.22 4.41 1.47
C ASP A 57 3.27 3.71 2.44
N SER A 58 1.96 3.98 2.34
CA SER A 58 0.94 3.32 3.16
C SER A 58 0.65 1.89 2.72
N ALA A 59 0.72 1.63 1.41
CA ALA A 59 0.48 0.30 0.86
C ALA A 59 1.70 -0.63 0.99
N ASN A 60 2.88 -0.09 1.24
CA ASN A 60 4.13 -0.83 1.34
C ASN A 60 4.25 -1.60 2.67
N LEU A 61 4.21 -2.92 2.63
CA LEU A 61 4.41 -3.80 3.78
C LEU A 61 5.91 -4.09 4.04
N GLY A 62 6.76 -3.77 3.07
CA GLY A 62 8.20 -4.00 3.07
C GLY A 62 8.59 -5.47 3.20
N LEU A 63 7.76 -6.37 2.68
CA LEU A 63 8.01 -7.81 2.74
C LEU A 63 8.90 -8.26 1.57
N SER A 64 9.70 -9.30 1.80
CA SER A 64 10.51 -9.89 0.73
C SER A 64 9.61 -10.48 -0.35
N GLY A 65 9.83 -10.12 -1.61
CA GLY A 65 9.00 -10.57 -2.74
C GLY A 65 7.71 -9.76 -2.95
N GLU A 66 7.44 -8.73 -2.14
CA GLU A 66 6.31 -7.82 -2.35
C GLU A 66 6.47 -7.01 -3.64
N LYS A 67 5.38 -6.88 -4.40
CA LYS A 67 5.27 -5.98 -5.55
C LYS A 67 4.28 -4.87 -5.22
N ILE A 68 4.71 -3.62 -5.36
CA ILE A 68 3.88 -2.46 -5.02
C ILE A 68 3.56 -1.68 -6.29
N ARG A 69 2.28 -1.38 -6.54
CA ARG A 69 1.83 -0.66 -7.74
C ARG A 69 0.63 0.26 -7.49
N GLY A 70 0.59 1.37 -8.21
CA GLY A 70 -0.60 2.22 -8.25
C GLY A 70 -1.65 1.61 -9.17
N LEU A 71 -2.91 1.58 -8.73
CA LEU A 71 -4.01 1.20 -9.61
C LEU A 71 -4.47 2.44 -10.40
N PRO A 72 -4.48 2.41 -11.74
CA PRO A 72 -4.82 3.58 -12.54
C PRO A 72 -6.26 4.07 -12.30
N ARG A 73 -6.43 5.39 -12.20
CA ARG A 73 -7.74 6.06 -12.07
C ARG A 73 -8.57 5.56 -10.86
N THR A 74 -7.90 5.08 -9.82
CA THR A 74 -8.57 4.66 -8.58
C THR A 74 -8.31 5.62 -7.43
N ASN A 75 -9.33 5.80 -6.61
CA ASN A 75 -9.30 6.56 -5.38
C ASN A 75 -9.90 5.72 -4.25
N HIS A 76 -9.87 6.25 -3.03
CA HIS A 76 -10.38 5.54 -1.85
C HIS A 76 -11.84 5.06 -1.94
N ARG A 77 -12.66 5.66 -2.82
CA ARG A 77 -14.07 5.26 -2.99
C ARG A 77 -14.25 4.07 -3.92
N ASN A 78 -13.31 3.81 -4.83
CA ASN A 78 -13.50 2.86 -5.92
C ASN A 78 -12.34 1.86 -6.09
N ILE A 79 -11.23 1.99 -5.37
CA ILE A 79 -10.07 1.10 -5.51
C ILE A 79 -10.40 -0.38 -5.22
N CYS A 80 -11.40 -0.65 -4.38
CA CYS A 80 -11.89 -1.99 -4.06
C CYS A 80 -13.29 -2.29 -4.63
N LYS A 81 -13.79 -1.48 -5.58
CA LYS A 81 -15.11 -1.67 -6.17
C LYS A 81 -14.99 -2.24 -7.57
N PHE A 82 -15.37 -3.50 -7.70
CA PHE A 82 -15.57 -4.15 -8.98
C PHE A 82 -16.94 -3.75 -9.51
N GLY A 83 -17.02 -3.41 -10.79
CA GLY A 83 -18.26 -3.05 -11.43
C GLY A 83 -18.30 -3.49 -12.88
N ASP A 84 -19.49 -3.52 -13.44
CA ASP A 84 -19.77 -4.12 -14.75
C ASP A 84 -19.48 -3.16 -15.91
N SER A 85 -19.15 -1.91 -15.62
CA SER A 85 -18.75 -0.98 -16.66
C SER A 85 -17.36 -1.34 -17.19
N ARG A 86 -17.16 -1.18 -18.51
CA ARG A 86 -15.86 -1.38 -19.15
C ARG A 86 -14.77 -0.53 -18.49
N GLU A 87 -15.10 0.71 -18.13
CA GLU A 87 -14.16 1.61 -17.48
C GLU A 87 -13.74 1.17 -16.08
N GLU A 88 -14.62 0.51 -15.32
CA GLU A 88 -14.27 -0.10 -14.04
C GLU A 88 -13.40 -1.34 -14.27
N SER A 89 -13.79 -2.21 -15.20
CA SER A 89 -13.02 -3.41 -15.57
C SER A 89 -11.59 -3.10 -16.02
N ASP A 90 -11.40 -2.08 -16.88
CA ASP A 90 -10.09 -1.70 -17.42
C ASP A 90 -9.10 -1.27 -16.31
N ARG A 91 -9.58 -0.73 -15.18
CA ARG A 91 -8.72 -0.34 -14.04
C ARG A 91 -8.12 -1.57 -13.34
N PHE A 92 -8.82 -2.70 -13.40
CA PHE A 92 -8.40 -3.94 -12.76
C PHE A 92 -7.59 -4.87 -13.67
N LEU A 93 -7.33 -4.48 -14.93
CA LEU A 93 -6.42 -5.24 -15.79
C LEU A 93 -5.05 -5.43 -15.13
N VAL A 94 -4.54 -4.37 -14.49
CA VAL A 94 -3.29 -4.42 -13.72
C VAL A 94 -3.39 -5.46 -12.60
N LEU A 95 -4.50 -5.52 -11.87
CA LEU A 95 -4.73 -6.51 -10.82
C LEU A 95 -4.66 -7.94 -11.38
N GLY A 96 -5.30 -8.19 -12.53
CA GLY A 96 -5.26 -9.49 -13.20
C GLY A 96 -3.86 -9.96 -13.59
N ILE A 97 -3.00 -9.03 -14.04
CA ILE A 97 -1.58 -9.32 -14.32
C ILE A 97 -0.85 -9.79 -13.05
N TYR A 98 -1.05 -9.12 -11.91
CA TYR A 98 -0.40 -9.49 -10.65
C TYR A 98 -0.96 -10.77 -10.06
N ILE A 99 -2.26 -11.04 -10.17
CA ILE A 99 -2.85 -12.33 -9.77
C ILE A 99 -2.21 -13.46 -10.58
N THR A 100 -2.08 -13.28 -11.89
CA THR A 100 -1.41 -14.25 -12.78
C THR A 100 0.04 -14.45 -12.38
N TRP A 101 0.76 -13.36 -12.07
CA TRP A 101 2.14 -13.43 -11.59
C TRP A 101 2.27 -14.18 -10.25
N ILE A 102 1.39 -13.93 -9.27
CA ILE A 102 1.37 -14.65 -7.99
C ILE A 102 1.13 -16.13 -8.24
N ALA A 103 0.12 -16.48 -9.05
CA ALA A 103 -0.19 -17.88 -9.37
C ALA A 103 0.98 -18.59 -10.07
N LYS A 104 1.62 -17.95 -11.06
CA LYS A 104 2.82 -18.49 -11.73
C LYS A 104 3.99 -18.66 -10.77
N SER A 105 4.20 -17.69 -9.88
CA SER A 105 5.27 -17.74 -8.88
C SER A 105 5.06 -18.87 -7.89
N ALA A 106 3.83 -19.08 -7.43
CA ALA A 106 3.46 -20.20 -6.56
C ALA A 106 3.64 -21.57 -7.24
N LEU A 107 3.45 -21.65 -8.56
CA LEU A 107 3.66 -22.86 -9.36
C LEU A 107 5.13 -23.10 -9.77
N GLY A 108 6.07 -22.23 -9.36
CA GLY A 108 7.47 -22.31 -9.80
C GLY A 108 7.70 -21.95 -11.27
N ARG A 109 6.71 -21.33 -11.92
CA ARG A 109 6.72 -20.93 -13.34
C ARG A 109 6.88 -19.41 -13.52
N GLY A 110 7.23 -18.71 -12.46
CA GLY A 110 7.27 -17.24 -12.38
C GLY A 110 8.66 -16.62 -12.62
N GLN A 111 9.64 -17.40 -13.11
CA GLN A 111 10.97 -16.92 -13.47
C GLN A 111 11.11 -16.82 -14.99
#